data_AF-A0A9R1XAG5-F1
#
_entry.id   AF-A0A9R1XAG5-F1
#
_cell.length_a   1.000
_cell.length_b   1.000
_cell.length_c   1.000
_cell.angle_alpha   90.00
_cell.angle_beta   90.00
_cell.angle_gamma   90.00
#
_symmetry.space_group_name_H-M   'P 1'
#
loop_
_entity.id
_entity.type
_entity.pdbx_description
1 polymer ?
#
loop_
_entity_poly.entity_id
_entity_poly.type
_entity_poly.pdbx_seq_one_letter_code
_entity_poly.pdbx_strand_id
1 'polypeptide(L)'
;MKGYLDEQFTQLEDLQDDANPNFVEEIVTSFYSDSTRLIRNVETALIGAKKVKVECNQFQECCKARNAQGCIMAFQHVKQEHSTLKRKLEAYFQVWRWSKF
;
A
#
# COMPACT_ATOMS: atom_id res chain seq x y z
N MET A 1 15.72 -3.17 12.32
CA MET A 1 14.56 -3.53 13.16
C MET A 1 14.14 -2.43 14.12
N LYS A 2 15.05 -1.82 14.90
CA LYS A 2 14.68 -0.82 15.92
C LYS A 2 13.90 0.36 15.31
N GLY A 3 12.65 0.55 15.77
CA GLY A 3 11.72 1.58 15.29
C GLY A 3 10.81 1.18 14.11
N TYR A 4 10.99 -0.01 13.54
CA TYR A 4 10.16 -0.53 12.43
C TYR A 4 9.23 -1.67 12.86
N LEU A 5 9.63 -2.40 13.89
CA LEU A 5 8.88 -3.52 14.46
C LEU A 5 8.54 -3.21 15.90
N ASP A 6 7.32 -3.52 16.27
CA ASP A 6 6.83 -3.43 17.64
C ASP A 6 6.80 -4.82 18.28
N GLU A 7 6.26 -4.88 19.50
CA GLU A 7 6.16 -6.09 20.30
C GLU A 7 5.34 -7.20 19.62
N GLN A 8 4.48 -6.89 18.63
CA GLN A 8 3.72 -7.91 17.90
C GLN A 8 4.64 -8.77 17.03
N PHE A 9 5.73 -8.20 16.49
CA PHE A 9 6.67 -9.00 15.71
C PHE A 9 7.44 -9.98 16.59
N THR A 10 7.79 -9.58 17.81
CA THR A 10 8.44 -10.47 18.80
C THR A 10 7.53 -11.64 19.18
N GLN A 11 6.23 -11.40 19.36
CA GLN A 11 5.26 -12.49 19.56
C GLN A 11 5.21 -13.48 18.38
N LEU A 12 5.43 -12.97 17.17
CA LEU A 12 5.49 -13.76 15.95
C LEU A 12 6.75 -14.64 15.91
N GLU A 13 7.88 -14.12 16.39
CA GLU A 13 9.12 -14.87 16.56
C GLU A 13 8.98 -15.96 17.63
N ASP A 14 8.31 -15.68 18.76
CA ASP A 14 8.08 -16.64 19.85
C ASP A 14 7.19 -17.84 19.43
N LEU A 15 6.39 -17.68 18.36
CA LEU A 15 5.56 -18.75 17.79
C LEU A 15 6.33 -19.68 16.84
N GLN A 16 7.58 -19.34 16.49
CA GLN A 16 8.43 -20.18 15.65
C GLN A 16 9.20 -21.19 16.50
N ASP A 17 9.13 -22.47 16.15
CA ASP A 17 9.83 -23.55 16.82
C ASP A 17 10.48 -24.53 15.83
N ASP A 18 11.16 -25.56 16.35
CA ASP A 18 11.83 -26.58 15.54
C ASP A 18 10.86 -27.40 14.68
N ALA A 19 9.56 -27.45 15.04
CA ALA A 19 8.53 -28.14 14.27
C ALA A 19 7.98 -27.28 13.13
N ASN A 20 8.05 -25.95 13.24
CA ASN A 20 7.63 -25.00 12.22
C ASN A 20 8.67 -23.88 11.98
N PRO A 21 9.83 -24.19 11.40
CA PRO A 21 10.97 -23.26 11.32
C PRO A 21 10.76 -22.08 10.36
N ASN A 22 9.74 -22.11 9.50
CA ASN A 22 9.50 -21.07 8.48
C ASN A 22 8.30 -20.16 8.82
N PHE A 23 7.69 -20.32 10.00
CA PHE A 23 6.46 -19.62 10.38
C PHE A 23 6.52 -18.11 10.14
N VAL A 24 7.56 -17.44 10.65
CA VAL A 24 7.69 -15.98 10.51
C VAL A 24 7.81 -15.58 9.04
N GLU A 25 8.56 -16.33 8.25
CA GLU A 25 8.71 -16.06 6.82
C GLU A 25 7.37 -16.20 6.07
N GLU A 26 6.59 -17.23 6.38
CA GLU A 26 5.27 -17.47 5.77
C GLU A 26 4.31 -16.33 6.08
N ILE A 27 4.27 -15.87 7.34
CA ILE A 27 3.40 -14.76 7.75
C ILE A 27 3.82 -13.45 7.07
N VAL A 28 5.12 -13.15 7.05
CA VAL A 28 5.64 -11.95 6.34
C VAL A 28 5.34 -12.03 4.84
N THR A 29 5.44 -13.23 4.24
CA THR A 29 5.11 -13.45 2.83
C THR A 29 3.61 -13.22 2.57
N SER A 30 2.75 -13.74 3.45
CA SER A 30 1.30 -13.51 3.38
C SER A 30 0.98 -12.02 3.47
N PHE A 31 1.64 -11.29 4.38
CA PHE A 31 1.46 -9.85 4.53
C PHE A 31 1.74 -9.07 3.24
N TYR A 32 2.84 -9.38 2.54
CA TYR A 32 3.16 -8.74 1.24
C TYR A 32 2.15 -9.12 0.15
N SER A 33 1.67 -10.36 0.14
CA SER A 33 0.65 -10.83 -0.80
C SER A 33 -0.68 -10.08 -0.59
N ASP A 34 -1.13 -9.98 0.67
CA ASP A 34 -2.35 -9.27 1.02
C ASP A 34 -2.24 -7.77 0.73
N SER A 35 -1.08 -7.16 1.02
CA SER A 35 -0.80 -5.76 0.69
C SER A 35 -0.90 -5.48 -0.81
N THR A 36 -0.37 -6.40 -1.64
CA THR A 36 -0.49 -6.36 -3.12
C THR A 36 -1.95 -6.43 -3.57
N ARG A 37 -2.77 -7.27 -2.92
CA ARG A 37 -4.20 -7.38 -3.23
C ARG A 37 -4.96 -6.10 -2.86
N LEU A 38 -4.71 -5.55 -1.67
CA LEU A 38 -5.36 -4.34 -1.19
C LEU A 38 -5.04 -3.13 -2.07
N ILE A 39 -3.77 -2.95 -2.46
CA ILE A 39 -3.38 -1.80 -3.30
C ILE A 39 -4.00 -1.87 -4.71
N ARG A 40 -4.15 -3.09 -5.26
CA ARG A 40 -4.84 -3.32 -6.54
C ARG A 40 -6.32 -2.93 -6.47
N ASN A 41 -6.97 -3.14 -5.33
CA ASN A 41 -8.35 -2.69 -5.13
C ASN A 41 -8.44 -1.15 -5.15
N VAL A 42 -7.46 -0.45 -4.55
CA VAL A 42 -7.37 1.01 -4.61
C VAL A 42 -7.18 1.49 -6.05
N GLU A 43 -6.29 0.86 -6.82
CA GLU A 43 -6.09 1.16 -8.25
C GLU A 43 -7.41 1.02 -9.03
N THR A 44 -8.12 -0.09 -8.83
CA THR A 44 -9.33 -0.42 -9.59
C THR A 44 -10.50 0.51 -9.24
N ALA A 45 -10.60 0.97 -8.00
CA ALA A 45 -11.66 1.87 -7.55
C ALA A 45 -11.53 3.31 -8.12
N LEU A 46 -10.32 3.74 -8.49
CA LEU A 46 -10.03 5.11 -8.90
C LEU A 46 -9.94 5.23 -10.42
N ILE A 47 -11.11 5.26 -11.08
CA ILE A 47 -11.22 5.35 -12.53
C ILE A 47 -10.49 6.60 -13.06
N GLY A 48 -9.60 6.40 -14.05
CA GLY A 48 -8.85 7.48 -14.69
C GLY A 48 -7.70 8.06 -13.85
N ALA A 49 -7.41 7.52 -12.66
CA ALA A 49 -6.35 7.99 -11.76
C ALA A 49 -4.95 7.56 -12.20
N LYS A 50 -4.50 8.01 -13.38
CA LYS A 50 -3.24 7.60 -14.02
C LYS A 50 -2.04 7.59 -13.07
N LYS A 51 -1.86 8.66 -12.29
CA LYS A 51 -0.72 8.78 -11.37
C LYS A 51 -0.81 7.84 -10.18
N VAL A 52 -1.99 7.73 -9.56
CA VAL A 52 -2.21 6.77 -8.46
C VAL A 52 -1.94 5.35 -8.93
N LYS A 53 -2.36 5.01 -10.16
CA LYS A 53 -2.09 3.70 -10.77
C LYS A 53 -0.59 3.40 -10.92
N VAL A 54 0.22 4.39 -11.33
CA VAL A 54 1.68 4.21 -11.45
C VAL A 54 2.29 3.88 -10.09
N GLU A 55 1.94 4.63 -9.05
CA GLU A 55 2.47 4.39 -7.70
C GLU A 55 1.95 3.06 -7.10
N CYS A 56 0.69 2.68 -7.38
CA CYS A 56 0.16 1.38 -6.99
C CYS A 56 0.95 0.23 -7.64
N ASN A 57 1.31 0.35 -8.92
CA ASN A 57 2.14 -0.65 -9.59
C ASN A 57 3.53 -0.74 -8.96
N GLN A 58 4.16 0.41 -8.66
CA GLN A 58 5.47 0.45 -8.01
C GLN A 58 5.43 -0.23 -6.63
N PHE A 59 4.36 0.01 -5.86
CA PHE A 59 4.16 -0.64 -4.56
C PHE A 59 4.02 -2.17 -4.71
N GLN A 60 3.27 -2.65 -5.72
CA GLN A 60 3.14 -4.09 -6.00
C GLN A 60 4.49 -4.71 -6.37
N GLU A 61 5.32 -4.03 -7.16
CA GLU A 61 6.68 -4.49 -7.48
C GLU A 61 7.57 -4.58 -6.25
N CYS A 62 7.53 -3.56 -5.39
CA CYS A 62 8.28 -3.58 -4.12
C CYS A 62 7.82 -4.72 -3.20
N CYS A 63 6.51 -5.01 -3.13
CA CYS A 63 5.97 -6.12 -2.35
C CYS A 63 6.48 -7.47 -2.88
N LYS A 64 6.43 -7.67 -4.20
CA LYS A 64 6.94 -8.90 -4.85
C LYS A 64 8.44 -9.09 -4.59
N ALA A 65 9.20 -8.00 -4.59
CA ALA A 65 10.64 -7.99 -4.30
C ALA A 65 10.96 -8.08 -2.80
N ARG A 66 9.96 -8.12 -1.90
CA ARG A 66 10.11 -8.04 -0.43
C ARG A 66 10.97 -6.84 0.01
N ASN A 67 10.91 -5.74 -0.75
CA ASN A 67 11.66 -4.52 -0.48
C ASN A 67 10.86 -3.60 0.43
N ALA A 68 11.06 -3.73 1.74
CA ALA A 68 10.33 -2.97 2.77
C ALA A 68 10.47 -1.44 2.59
N GLN A 69 11.69 -0.95 2.38
CA GLN A 69 11.94 0.48 2.20
C GLN A 69 11.27 1.01 0.92
N GLY A 70 11.34 0.23 -0.17
CA GLY A 70 10.63 0.52 -1.40
C GLY A 70 9.12 0.58 -1.21
N CYS A 71 8.54 -0.36 -0.44
CA CYS A 71 7.12 -0.35 -0.10
C CYS A 71 6.72 0.91 0.68
N ILE A 72 7.52 1.31 1.68
CA ILE A 72 7.25 2.51 2.49
C ILE A 72 7.23 3.76 1.59
N MET A 73 8.24 3.92 0.73
CA MET A 73 8.31 5.08 -0.18
C MET A 73 7.18 5.07 -1.21
N ALA A 74 6.93 3.93 -1.86
CA ALA A 74 5.85 3.80 -2.84
C ALA A 74 4.48 4.08 -2.20
N PHE A 75 4.25 3.62 -0.97
CA PHE A 75 3.00 3.91 -0.25
C PHE A 75 2.84 5.40 0.09
N GLN A 76 3.91 6.08 0.46
CA GLN A 76 3.89 7.53 0.65
C GLN A 76 3.49 8.27 -0.63
N HIS A 77 4.03 7.84 -1.78
CA HIS A 77 3.65 8.41 -3.08
C HIS A 77 2.19 8.11 -3.45
N VAL A 78 1.70 6.88 -3.22
CA VAL A 78 0.27 6.54 -3.41
C VAL A 78 -0.61 7.50 -2.60
N LYS A 79 -0.28 7.74 -1.32
CA LYS A 79 -1.03 8.67 -0.45
C LYS A 79 -1.01 10.10 -0.99
N GLN A 80 0.15 10.56 -1.47
CA GLN A 80 0.31 11.91 -2.02
C GLN A 80 -0.49 12.11 -3.31
N GLU A 81 -0.41 11.17 -4.25
CA GLU A 81 -1.11 11.25 -5.53
C GLU A 81 -2.62 11.08 -5.35
N HIS A 82 -3.06 10.20 -4.43
CA HIS A 82 -4.47 10.10 -4.05
C HIS A 82 -5.00 11.43 -3.48
N SER A 83 -4.27 12.04 -2.56
CA SER A 83 -4.65 13.33 -1.96
C SER A 83 -4.69 14.46 -2.99
N THR A 84 -3.80 14.42 -3.98
CA THR A 84 -3.76 15.39 -5.06
C THR A 84 -4.92 15.20 -6.04
N LEU A 85 -5.22 13.95 -6.41
CA LEU A 85 -6.38 13.63 -7.24
C LEU A 85 -7.69 14.08 -6.58
N LYS A 86 -7.86 13.76 -5.28
CA LYS A 86 -9.03 14.19 -4.50
C LYS A 86 -9.25 15.70 -4.60
N ARG A 87 -8.23 16.50 -4.34
CA ARG A 87 -8.31 17.98 -4.44
C ARG A 87 -8.69 18.46 -5.85
N LYS A 88 -8.14 17.84 -6.89
CA LYS A 88 -8.46 18.19 -8.29
C LYS A 88 -9.90 17.86 -8.64
N LEU A 89 -10.40 16.69 -8.23
CA LEU A 89 -11.78 16.29 -8.45
C LEU A 89 -12.75 17.18 -7.68
N GLU A 90 -12.44 17.52 -6.42
CA GLU A 90 -13.22 18.47 -5.64
C GLU A 90 -13.30 19.82 -6.35
N ALA A 91 -12.18 20.38 -6.81
CA ALA A 91 -12.16 21.63 -7.57
C ALA A 91 -12.97 21.54 -8.87
N TYR A 92 -12.81 20.45 -9.63
CA TYR A 92 -13.60 20.19 -10.84
C TYR A 92 -15.10 20.18 -10.54
N PHE A 93 -15.54 19.44 -9.51
CA PHE A 93 -16.95 19.36 -9.13
C PHE A 93 -17.49 20.67 -8.56
N GLN A 94 -16.66 21.50 -7.93
CA GLN A 94 -17.06 22.86 -7.58
C GLN A 94 -17.40 23.63 -8.86
N VAL A 95 -16.45 23.79 -9.79
CA VAL A 95 -16.66 24.53 -11.05
C VAL A 95 -17.83 23.98 -11.86
N TRP A 96 -17.95 22.66 -11.97
CA TRP A 96 -19.04 22.00 -12.68
C TRP A 96 -20.41 22.35 -12.08
N ARG A 97 -20.52 22.43 -10.75
CA ARG A 97 -21.75 22.88 -10.07
C ARG A 97 -22.08 24.34 -10.38
N TRP A 98 -21.08 25.22 -10.47
CA TRP A 98 -21.30 26.64 -10.82
C TRP A 98 -21.71 26.83 -12.29
N SER A 99 -21.23 25.98 -13.20
CA SER A 99 -21.53 26.06 -14.65
C SER A 99 -22.93 25.57 -15.04
N LYS A 100 -23.70 25.01 -14.09
CA LYS A 100 -25.06 24.48 -14.31
C LYS A 100 -26.17 25.46 -13.89
N PHE A 101 -25.81 26.68 -13.48
CA PHE A 101 -26.68 27.83 -13.28
C PHE A 101 -26.32 28.92 -14.30
#